data_AF-A0A815UN08-F1
#
_entry.id   AF-A0A815UN08-F1
#
_cell.length_a   1.000
_cell.length_b   1.000
_cell.length_c   1.000
_cell.angle_alpha   90.00
_cell.angle_beta   90.00
_cell.angle_gamma   90.00
#
_symmetry.space_group_name_H-M   'P 1'
#
loop_
_entity.id
_entity.type
_entity.pdbx_description
1 polymer ?
#
loop_
_entity_poly.entity_id
_entity_poly.type
_entity_poly.pdbx_seq_one_letter_code
_entity_poly.pdbx_strand_id
1 'polypeptide(L)'
;MSSDYRKLEIDEELQCLKERLKLEKISSTKIQHAVETLSIYMKHENWKSSLIILKEILHEIMPLNIYELFRLVKSVDDTANLIKDKKIIFSLGNTGSGKSTTIHFILGSKMIKTEINGLNHIEPTEIKNVDLKRIVTAPFAKSITRCITPVTVYFKDIGAYGQDSIILCDSPGFGD
;
A
#
# COMPACT_ATOMS: atom_id res chain seq x y z
N MET A 1 11.93 -27.91 -24.39
CA MET A 1 11.68 -28.52 -23.06
C MET A 1 10.24 -29.01 -23.03
N SER A 2 10.03 -30.29 -22.76
CA SER A 2 8.71 -30.94 -22.75
C SER A 2 7.80 -30.39 -21.64
N SER A 3 6.48 -30.36 -21.88
CA SER A 3 5.43 -30.04 -20.90
C SER A 3 5.53 -30.90 -19.63
N ASP A 4 5.94 -32.16 -19.76
CA ASP A 4 6.06 -33.10 -18.64
C ASP A 4 7.16 -32.72 -17.67
N TYR A 5 8.23 -32.09 -18.15
CA TYR A 5 9.35 -31.68 -17.31
C TYR A 5 8.96 -30.53 -16.37
N ARG A 6 8.13 -29.59 -16.85
CA ARG A 6 7.63 -28.47 -16.03
C ARG A 6 6.65 -28.95 -14.97
N LYS A 7 5.86 -29.97 -15.27
CA LYS A 7 4.89 -30.55 -14.33
C LYS A 7 5.61 -31.25 -13.16
N LEU A 8 6.68 -31.96 -13.47
CA LEU A 8 7.56 -32.59 -12.46
C LEU A 8 8.19 -31.56 -11.52
N GLU A 9 8.78 -30.48 -12.07
CA GLU A 9 9.41 -29.40 -11.31
C GLU A 9 8.42 -28.70 -10.36
N ILE A 10 7.19 -28.45 -10.84
CA ILE A 10 6.12 -27.84 -10.04
C ILE A 10 5.67 -28.73 -8.88
N ASP A 11 5.58 -30.05 -9.09
CA ASP A 11 5.19 -31.00 -8.05
C ASP A 11 6.29 -31.15 -6.98
N GLU A 12 7.57 -31.10 -7.38
CA GLU A 12 8.73 -31.08 -6.48
C GLU A 12 8.72 -29.82 -5.58
N GLU A 13 8.47 -28.64 -6.15
CA GLU A 13 8.38 -27.39 -5.39
C GLU A 13 7.21 -27.39 -4.39
N LEU A 14 6.05 -27.95 -4.78
CA LEU A 14 4.90 -28.09 -3.88
C LEU A 14 5.21 -29.04 -2.70
N GLN A 15 5.96 -30.10 -2.96
CA GLN A 15 6.41 -31.02 -1.92
C GLN A 15 7.42 -30.35 -0.98
N CYS A 16 8.37 -29.59 -1.53
CA CYS A 16 9.31 -28.78 -0.76
C CYS A 16 8.59 -27.80 0.17
N LEU A 17 7.56 -27.09 -0.33
CA LEU A 17 6.71 -26.21 0.48
C LEU A 17 6.06 -26.96 1.65
N LYS A 18 5.45 -28.13 1.39
CA LYS A 18 4.80 -28.96 2.43
C LYS A 18 5.78 -29.38 3.53
N GLU A 19 6.98 -29.78 3.15
CA GLU A 19 8.02 -30.18 4.08
C GLU A 19 8.53 -29.01 4.91
N ARG A 20 8.75 -27.85 4.26
CA ARG A 20 9.19 -26.62 4.94
C ARG A 20 8.19 -26.16 5.99
N LEU A 21 6.89 -26.15 5.65
CA LEU A 21 5.83 -25.79 6.58
C LEU A 21 5.81 -26.68 7.83
N LYS A 22 6.06 -27.99 7.66
CA LYS A 22 6.17 -28.94 8.78
C LYS A 22 7.41 -28.66 9.64
N LEU A 23 8.57 -28.43 9.02
CA LEU A 23 9.83 -28.14 9.71
C LEU A 23 9.74 -26.86 10.54
N GLU A 24 9.12 -25.82 9.99
CA GLU A 24 8.94 -24.53 10.66
C GLU A 24 7.78 -24.54 11.68
N LYS A 25 7.14 -25.70 11.89
CA LYS A 25 5.99 -25.90 12.79
C LYS A 25 4.82 -24.96 12.49
N ILE A 26 4.69 -24.57 11.23
CA ILE A 26 3.59 -23.76 10.72
C ILE A 26 2.43 -24.71 10.40
N SER A 27 1.56 -24.94 11.39
CA SER A 27 0.49 -25.93 11.31
C SER A 27 -0.89 -25.37 11.64
N SER A 28 -1.21 -24.16 11.16
CA SER A 28 -2.58 -23.67 11.29
C SER A 28 -3.50 -24.51 10.38
N THR A 29 -4.71 -24.80 10.86
CA THR A 29 -5.74 -25.51 10.09
C THR A 29 -6.03 -24.80 8.78
N LYS A 30 -5.93 -23.46 8.78
CA LYS A 30 -6.06 -22.60 7.60
C LYS A 30 -5.00 -22.88 6.53
N ILE A 31 -3.72 -22.98 6.92
CA ILE A 31 -2.62 -23.24 5.98
C ILE A 31 -2.69 -24.66 5.43
N GLN A 32 -3.02 -25.64 6.27
CA GLN A 32 -3.19 -27.03 5.83
C GLN A 32 -4.27 -27.14 4.75
N HIS A 33 -5.45 -26.55 5.01
CA HIS A 33 -6.54 -26.50 4.03
C HIS A 33 -6.15 -25.75 2.75
N ALA A 34 -5.40 -24.64 2.86
CA ALA A 34 -4.93 -23.89 1.71
C ALA A 34 -3.95 -24.72 0.85
N VAL A 35 -3.01 -25.45 1.47
CA VAL A 35 -2.06 -26.32 0.77
C VAL A 35 -2.75 -27.50 0.07
N GLU A 36 -3.78 -28.07 0.68
CA GLU A 36 -4.63 -29.11 0.07
C GLU A 36 -5.39 -28.56 -1.14
N THR A 37 -6.05 -27.41 -0.97
CA THR A 37 -6.76 -26.69 -2.03
C THR A 37 -5.82 -26.34 -3.20
N LEU A 38 -4.61 -25.86 -2.90
CA LEU A 38 -3.58 -25.58 -3.89
C LEU A 38 -3.21 -26.84 -4.68
N SER A 39 -3.01 -27.97 -3.98
CA SER A 39 -2.71 -29.26 -4.61
C SER A 39 -3.82 -29.70 -5.57
N ILE A 40 -5.09 -29.46 -5.23
CA ILE A 40 -6.24 -29.78 -6.08
C ILE A 40 -6.23 -28.89 -7.33
N TYR A 41 -6.10 -27.58 -7.18
CA TYR A 41 -6.11 -26.66 -8.33
C TYR A 41 -4.94 -26.89 -9.29
N MET A 42 -3.76 -27.22 -8.78
CA MET A 42 -2.60 -27.56 -9.62
C MET A 42 -2.83 -28.86 -10.41
N LYS A 43 -3.42 -29.89 -9.79
CA LYS A 43 -3.78 -31.15 -10.50
C LYS A 43 -4.76 -30.93 -11.64
N HIS A 44 -5.69 -30.00 -11.48
CA HIS A 44 -6.66 -29.62 -12.51
C HIS A 44 -6.17 -28.50 -13.44
N GLU A 45 -4.88 -28.12 -13.35
CA GLU A 45 -4.24 -27.08 -14.16
C GLU A 45 -4.96 -25.72 -14.08
N ASN A 46 -5.65 -25.46 -12.95
CA ASN A 46 -6.29 -24.18 -12.68
C ASN A 46 -5.29 -23.20 -12.07
N TRP A 47 -4.33 -22.76 -12.90
CA TRP A 47 -3.21 -21.90 -12.47
C TRP A 47 -3.62 -20.57 -11.86
N LYS A 48 -4.75 -20.00 -12.33
CA LYS A 48 -5.27 -18.73 -11.79
C LYS A 48 -5.69 -18.90 -10.32
N SER A 49 -6.44 -19.95 -10.01
CA SER A 49 -6.82 -20.26 -8.62
C SER A 49 -5.63 -20.70 -7.79
N SER A 50 -4.71 -21.49 -8.35
CA SER A 50 -3.46 -21.86 -7.66
C SER A 50 -2.65 -20.64 -7.22
N LEU A 51 -2.52 -19.63 -8.08
CA LEU A 51 -1.82 -18.39 -7.74
C LEU A 51 -2.49 -17.61 -6.61
N ILE A 52 -3.82 -17.60 -6.55
CA ILE A 52 -4.58 -16.93 -5.48
C ILE A 52 -4.29 -17.62 -4.14
N ILE A 53 -4.43 -18.95 -4.09
CA ILE A 53 -4.19 -19.72 -2.86
C ILE A 53 -2.72 -19.65 -2.42
N LEU A 54 -1.77 -19.68 -3.36
CA LEU A 54 -0.36 -19.52 -3.03
C LEU A 54 -0.07 -18.17 -2.37
N LYS A 55 -0.71 -17.09 -2.84
CA LYS A 55 -0.59 -15.76 -2.20
C LYS A 55 -1.18 -15.73 -0.80
N GLU A 56 -2.29 -16.45 -0.56
CA GLU A 56 -2.87 -16.59 0.78
C GLU A 56 -1.92 -17.32 1.71
N ILE A 57 -1.34 -18.44 1.28
CA ILE A 57 -0.33 -19.18 2.06
C ILE A 57 0.86 -18.26 2.37
N LEU A 58 1.40 -17.57 1.37
CA LEU A 58 2.51 -16.63 1.55
C LEU A 58 2.18 -15.53 2.57
N HIS A 59 0.95 -14.99 2.53
CA HIS A 59 0.52 -13.95 3.47
C HIS A 59 0.46 -14.45 4.92
N GLU A 60 0.04 -15.70 5.11
CA GLU A 60 -0.06 -16.31 6.44
C GLU A 60 1.31 -16.70 7.02
N ILE A 61 2.22 -17.19 6.18
CA ILE A 61 3.54 -17.67 6.64
C ILE A 61 4.60 -16.57 6.71
N MET A 62 4.37 -15.45 6.04
CA MET A 62 5.29 -14.33 6.00
C MET A 62 4.77 -13.20 6.91
N PRO A 63 4.96 -13.28 8.24
CA PRO A 63 4.49 -12.27 9.19
C PRO A 63 5.13 -10.91 8.92
N LEU A 64 6.32 -10.89 8.31
CA LEU A 64 7.03 -9.69 7.91
C LEU A 64 7.32 -9.74 6.41
N ASN A 65 6.69 -8.84 5.65
CA ASN A 65 7.04 -8.63 4.26
C ASN A 65 8.31 -7.76 4.19
N ILE A 66 9.47 -8.42 4.08
CA ILE A 66 10.78 -7.77 4.03
C ILE A 66 10.90 -6.81 2.84
N TYR A 67 10.31 -7.14 1.69
CA TYR A 67 10.30 -6.25 0.52
C TYR A 67 9.52 -4.97 0.79
N GLU A 68 8.37 -5.09 1.47
CA GLU A 68 7.59 -3.94 1.91
C GLU A 68 8.37 -3.10 2.92
N LEU A 69 9.08 -3.73 3.87
CA LEU A 69 9.92 -3.03 4.82
C LEU A 69 11.01 -2.22 4.12
N PHE A 70 11.77 -2.83 3.20
CA PHE A 70 12.79 -2.11 2.43
C PHE A 70 12.20 -0.98 1.60
N ARG A 71 11.02 -1.19 1.02
CA ARG A 71 10.29 -0.14 0.29
C ARG A 71 9.94 1.04 1.21
N LEU A 72 9.47 0.77 2.42
CA LEU A 72 9.13 1.79 3.41
C LEU A 72 10.37 2.55 3.89
N VAL A 73 11.45 1.85 4.22
CA VAL A 73 12.73 2.48 4.63
C VAL A 73 13.24 3.41 3.53
N LYS A 74 13.29 2.91 2.29
CA LYS A 74 13.69 3.73 1.14
C LYS A 74 12.79 4.95 0.97
N SER A 75 11.47 4.79 1.13
CA SER A 75 10.54 5.92 1.05
C SER A 75 10.80 6.98 2.13
N VAL A 76 11.20 6.56 3.33
CA VAL A 76 11.56 7.49 4.41
C VAL A 76 12.83 8.25 4.06
N ASP A 77 13.87 7.56 3.58
CA ASP A 77 15.13 8.19 3.17
C ASP A 77 14.93 9.17 2.00
N ASP A 78 14.17 8.75 0.98
CA ASP A 78 13.83 9.59 -0.18
C ASP A 78 13.06 10.85 0.27
N THR A 79 12.08 10.71 1.16
CA THR A 79 11.33 11.84 1.72
C THR A 79 12.24 12.76 2.54
N ALA A 80 13.10 12.21 3.39
CA ALA A 80 14.02 12.99 4.22
C ALA A 80 14.96 13.83 3.35
N ASN A 81 15.53 13.24 2.30
CA ASN A 81 16.36 13.95 1.33
C ASN A 81 15.57 15.02 0.57
N LEU A 82 14.30 14.74 0.23
CA LEU A 82 13.46 15.70 -0.49
C LEU A 82 13.16 16.94 0.36
N ILE A 83 12.91 16.79 1.66
CA ILE A 83 12.49 17.89 2.54
C ILE A 83 13.66 18.62 3.21
N LYS A 84 14.85 18.02 3.20
CA LYS A 84 16.06 18.59 3.80
C LYS A 84 16.31 20.01 3.30
N ASP A 85 16.56 20.93 4.23
CA ASP A 85 16.88 22.34 3.98
C ASP A 85 15.81 23.12 3.19
N LYS A 86 14.57 22.60 3.11
CA LYS A 86 13.43 23.27 2.47
C LYS A 86 12.43 23.83 3.47
N LYS A 87 11.68 24.83 3.04
CA LYS A 87 10.52 25.34 3.79
C LYS A 87 9.41 24.29 3.74
N ILE A 88 8.95 23.84 4.91
CA ILE A 88 7.90 22.84 5.03
C ILE A 88 6.73 23.33 5.88
N ILE A 89 5.52 22.89 5.55
CA ILE A 89 4.37 22.90 6.43
C ILE A 89 4.01 21.45 6.70
N PHE A 90 3.98 21.09 7.97
CA PHE A 90 3.72 19.71 8.39
C PHE A 90 2.32 19.60 8.98
N SER A 91 1.46 18.77 8.39
CA SER A 91 0.12 18.53 8.91
C SER A 91 0.15 17.43 9.95
N LEU A 92 -0.12 17.76 11.22
CA LEU A 92 -0.18 16.82 12.34
C LEU A 92 -1.61 16.63 12.85
N GLY A 93 -1.89 15.43 13.37
CA GLY A 93 -3.15 15.08 14.02
C GLY A 93 -3.49 13.60 13.85
N ASN A 94 -4.45 13.14 14.64
CA ASN A 94 -4.90 11.75 14.65
C ASN A 94 -5.43 11.28 13.29
N THR A 95 -5.57 9.98 13.10
CA THR A 95 -6.23 9.44 11.90
C THR A 95 -7.68 9.95 11.80
N GLY A 96 -8.10 10.37 10.60
CA GLY A 96 -9.45 10.89 10.36
C GLY A 96 -9.65 12.37 10.66
N SER A 97 -8.64 13.11 11.12
CA SER A 97 -8.74 14.55 11.39
C SER A 97 -8.83 15.45 10.13
N GLY A 98 -8.78 14.84 8.94
CA GLY A 98 -8.95 15.56 7.67
C GLY A 98 -7.66 16.07 7.01
N LYS A 99 -6.47 15.74 7.52
CA LYS A 99 -5.15 16.20 6.99
C LYS A 99 -5.04 16.07 5.46
N SER A 100 -5.17 14.84 4.95
CA SER A 100 -5.08 14.52 3.53
C SER A 100 -6.13 15.26 2.70
N THR A 101 -7.37 15.33 3.20
CA THR A 101 -8.47 16.06 2.55
C THR A 101 -8.20 17.56 2.48
N THR A 102 -7.66 18.15 3.55
CA THR A 102 -7.27 19.57 3.60
C THR A 102 -6.16 19.87 2.60
N ILE A 103 -5.15 19.00 2.48
CA ILE A 103 -4.07 19.19 1.50
C ILE A 103 -4.62 19.16 0.06
N HIS A 104 -5.51 18.22 -0.26
CA HIS A 104 -6.19 18.21 -1.57
C HIS A 104 -6.96 19.49 -1.85
N PHE A 105 -7.70 19.98 -0.85
CA PHE A 105 -8.50 21.20 -0.95
C PHE A 105 -7.64 22.44 -1.18
N ILE A 106 -6.59 22.65 -0.37
CA ILE A 106 -5.67 23.79 -0.47
C ILE A 106 -5.02 23.84 -1.87
N LEU A 107 -4.71 22.67 -2.44
CA LEU A 107 -4.07 22.57 -3.75
C LEU A 107 -5.04 22.50 -4.93
N GLY A 108 -6.31 22.85 -4.69
CA GLY A 108 -7.29 23.05 -5.75
C GLY A 108 -7.74 21.77 -6.43
N SER A 109 -7.68 20.63 -5.73
CA SER A 109 -8.35 19.41 -6.19
C SER A 109 -9.86 19.66 -6.20
N LYS A 110 -10.55 19.18 -7.23
CA LYS A 110 -12.02 19.18 -7.22
C LYS A 110 -12.49 18.07 -6.29
N MET A 111 -13.28 18.43 -5.28
CA MET A 111 -13.79 17.50 -4.27
C MET A 111 -15.28 17.26 -4.51
N ILE A 112 -15.72 16.01 -4.40
CA ILE A 112 -17.14 15.65 -4.39
C ILE A 112 -17.49 14.97 -3.09
N LYS A 113 -18.76 15.09 -2.69
CA LYS A 113 -19.30 14.30 -1.58
C LYS A 113 -19.87 13.00 -2.14
N THR A 114 -19.40 11.88 -1.63
CA THR A 114 -19.86 10.53 -1.98
C THR A 114 -20.27 9.77 -0.73
N GLU A 115 -20.90 8.62 -0.94
CA GLU A 115 -21.22 7.68 0.12
C GLU A 115 -20.53 6.35 -0.19
N ILE A 116 -19.74 5.85 0.76
CA ILE A 116 -19.03 4.58 0.64
C ILE A 116 -19.40 3.74 1.87
N ASN A 117 -20.07 2.60 1.63
CA ASN A 117 -20.54 1.69 2.68
C ASN A 117 -21.37 2.39 3.79
N GLY A 118 -22.27 3.31 3.43
CA GLY A 118 -23.12 4.04 4.39
C GLY A 118 -22.44 5.23 5.06
N LEU A 119 -21.18 5.52 4.75
CA LEU A 119 -20.41 6.62 5.33
C LEU A 119 -20.21 7.75 4.33
N ASN A 120 -20.42 8.98 4.78
CA ASN A 120 -20.09 10.17 4.00
C ASN A 120 -18.58 10.22 3.74
N HIS A 121 -18.21 10.44 2.49
CA HIS A 121 -16.83 10.58 2.04
C HIS A 121 -16.66 11.86 1.22
N ILE A 122 -15.52 12.53 1.36
CA ILE A 122 -15.12 13.63 0.48
C ILE A 122 -13.96 13.13 -0.35
N GLU A 123 -14.18 13.01 -1.66
CA GLU A 123 -13.26 12.38 -2.60
C GLU A 123 -12.73 13.39 -3.63
N PRO A 124 -11.41 13.42 -3.90
CA PRO A 124 -10.85 14.20 -4.99
C PRO A 124 -11.12 13.52 -6.34
N THR A 125 -11.77 14.21 -7.27
CA THR A 125 -12.05 13.70 -8.64
C THR A 125 -11.13 14.27 -9.71
N GLU A 126 -10.68 15.51 -9.52
CA GLU A 126 -9.75 16.15 -10.45
C GLU A 126 -8.54 16.65 -9.67
N ILE A 127 -7.40 16.00 -9.91
CA ILE A 127 -6.13 16.27 -9.23
C ILE A 127 -5.20 17.01 -10.20
N LYS A 128 -4.90 18.27 -9.90
CA LYS A 128 -4.02 19.13 -10.72
C LYS A 128 -2.53 18.90 -10.44
N ASN A 129 -2.16 18.76 -9.16
CA ASN A 129 -0.78 18.52 -8.75
C ASN A 129 -0.45 17.03 -8.78
N VAL A 130 0.64 16.64 -9.47
CA VAL A 130 1.00 15.22 -9.64
C VAL A 130 1.38 14.53 -8.33
N ASP A 131 1.94 15.27 -7.37
CA ASP A 131 2.37 14.73 -6.07
C ASP A 131 1.16 14.28 -5.23
N LEU A 132 0.01 14.94 -5.40
CA LEU A 132 -1.25 14.59 -4.73
C LEU A 132 -1.80 13.23 -5.13
N LYS A 133 -1.37 12.63 -6.25
CA LYS A 133 -1.79 11.27 -6.64
C LYS A 133 -1.35 10.21 -5.62
N ARG A 134 -0.39 10.54 -4.76
CA ARG A 134 0.10 9.67 -3.68
C ARG A 134 -0.65 9.87 -2.36
N ILE A 135 -1.44 10.94 -2.26
CA ILE A 135 -2.31 11.20 -1.11
C ILE A 135 -3.66 10.54 -1.38
N VAL A 136 -4.11 9.73 -0.44
CA VAL A 136 -5.37 8.99 -0.54
C VAL A 136 -6.29 9.46 0.58
N THR A 137 -7.49 9.88 0.22
CA THR A 137 -8.57 10.14 1.19
C THR A 137 -9.38 8.87 1.41
N ALA A 138 -9.86 8.65 2.63
CA ALA A 138 -10.80 7.55 2.91
C ALA A 138 -11.84 7.95 3.95
N PRO A 139 -13.02 7.31 3.94
CA PRO A 139 -14.08 7.55 4.92
C PRO A 139 -13.81 6.90 6.28
N PHE A 140 -12.77 6.06 6.38
CA PHE A 140 -12.48 5.30 7.58
C PHE A 140 -11.36 5.95 8.40
N ALA A 141 -11.45 5.86 9.72
CA ALA A 141 -10.39 6.24 10.65
C ALA A 141 -9.28 5.17 10.72
N LYS A 142 -8.76 4.74 9.56
CA LYS A 142 -7.60 3.85 9.44
C LYS A 142 -6.49 4.57 8.70
N SER A 143 -5.27 4.58 9.27
CA SER A 143 -4.15 5.26 8.62
C SER A 143 -3.81 4.55 7.30
N ILE A 144 -4.16 5.20 6.20
CA ILE A 144 -3.74 4.77 4.85
C ILE A 144 -2.34 5.31 4.58
N THR A 145 -2.07 6.54 5.00
CA THR A 145 -0.75 7.16 4.99
C THR A 145 0.15 6.41 5.97
N ARG A 146 1.20 5.73 5.46
CA ARG A 146 2.17 4.95 6.27
C ARG A 146 3.51 5.64 6.44
N CYS A 147 3.83 6.55 5.52
CA CYS A 147 5.03 7.37 5.54
C CYS A 147 4.61 8.83 5.32
N ILE A 148 5.48 9.76 5.70
CA ILE A 148 5.28 11.18 5.37
C ILE A 148 5.29 11.32 3.84
N THR A 149 4.23 11.91 3.30
CA THR A 149 4.08 12.17 1.87
C THR A 149 4.28 13.66 1.62
N PRO A 150 5.45 14.06 1.08
CA PRO A 150 5.69 15.45 0.72
C PRO A 150 5.00 15.80 -0.60
N VAL A 151 4.44 17.00 -0.67
CA VAL A 151 3.80 17.57 -1.84
C VAL A 151 4.41 18.93 -2.11
N THR A 152 5.04 19.07 -3.28
CA THR A 152 5.66 20.34 -3.67
C THR A 152 4.59 21.31 -4.17
N VAL A 153 4.59 22.52 -3.63
CA VAL A 153 3.65 23.59 -3.99
C VAL A 153 4.46 24.77 -4.47
N TYR A 154 4.33 25.10 -5.75
CA TYR A 154 4.90 26.32 -6.30
C TYR A 154 3.92 27.47 -6.07
N PHE A 155 4.42 28.62 -5.63
CA PHE A 155 3.57 29.78 -5.33
C PHE A 155 2.77 30.26 -6.55
N LYS A 156 3.35 30.16 -7.75
CA LYS A 156 2.66 30.44 -9.01
C LYS A 156 1.40 29.59 -9.23
N ASP A 157 1.35 28.35 -8.73
CA ASP A 157 0.25 27.41 -8.96
C ASP A 157 -0.95 27.70 -8.05
N ILE A 158 -0.72 28.44 -6.96
CA ILE A 158 -1.75 28.85 -5.99
C ILE A 158 -2.03 30.36 -6.03
N GLY A 159 -1.52 31.06 -7.06
CA GLY A 159 -1.73 32.50 -7.24
C GLY A 159 -1.01 33.39 -6.22
N ALA A 160 0.02 32.87 -5.54
CA ALA A 160 0.84 33.64 -4.62
C ALA A 160 2.01 34.33 -5.34
N TYR A 161 2.44 35.49 -4.83
CA TYR A 161 3.57 36.24 -5.40
C TYR A 161 4.91 35.54 -5.10
N GLY A 162 5.67 35.23 -6.15
CA GLY A 162 7.03 34.66 -6.05
C GLY A 162 7.26 33.44 -6.95
N GLN A 163 8.53 33.10 -7.18
CA GLN A 163 8.96 31.88 -7.89
C GLN A 163 9.31 30.72 -6.94
N ASP A 164 9.20 30.97 -5.63
CA ASP A 164 9.52 30.01 -4.59
C ASP A 164 8.52 28.85 -4.52
N SER A 165 8.91 27.82 -3.79
CA SER A 165 8.07 26.69 -3.44
C SER A 165 8.08 26.42 -1.94
N ILE A 166 7.04 25.76 -1.48
CA ILE A 166 6.93 25.18 -0.13
C ILE A 166 6.53 23.71 -0.26
N ILE A 167 6.91 22.89 0.70
CA ILE A 167 6.46 21.49 0.75
C ILE A 167 5.38 21.35 1.82
N LEU A 168 4.21 20.83 1.43
CA LEU A 168 3.19 20.36 2.37
C LEU A 168 3.45 18.88 2.66
N CYS A 169 3.51 18.50 3.93
CA CYS A 169 3.72 17.11 4.33
C CYS A 169 2.43 16.54 4.92
N ASP A 170 1.86 15.54 4.24
CA ASP A 170 0.83 14.68 4.83
C ASP A 170 1.50 13.64 5.73
N SER A 171 0.94 13.42 6.91
CA SER A 171 1.49 12.48 7.89
C SER A 171 0.52 11.34 8.21
N PRO A 172 1.04 10.16 8.61
CA PRO A 172 0.23 9.16 9.30
C PRO A 172 -0.49 9.75 10.52
N GLY A 173 -1.46 9.02 11.08
CA GLY A 173 -2.05 9.37 12.37
C GLY A 173 -0.98 9.65 13.42
N PHE A 174 -0.92 10.89 13.92
CA PHE A 174 0.05 11.31 14.92
C PHE A 174 -0.59 11.23 16.31
N GLY A 175 0.03 10.48 17.22
CA GLY A 175 -0.51 10.25 18.57
C GLY A 175 -1.60 9.16 18.65
N ASP A 176 -1.72 8.34 17.60
CA ASP A 176 -2.55 7.13 17.55
C ASP A 176 -1.89 5.93 18.23
#